data_AF-A0A6I3B7N3-F1
#
_entry.id   AF-A0A6I3B7N3-F1
#
_cell.length_a   1.000
_cell.length_b   1.000
_cell.length_c   1.000
_cell.angle_alpha   90.00
_cell.angle_beta   90.00
_cell.angle_gamma   90.00
#
_symmetry.space_group_name_H-M   'P 1'
#
loop_
_entity.id
_entity.type
_entity.pdbx_description
1 polymer ?
#
loop_
_entity_poly.entity_id
_entity_poly.type
_entity_poly.pdbx_seq_one_letter_code
_entity_poly.pdbx_strand_id
1 'polypeptide(L)'
;MSQPPVRVRFCPSPTGNPHVGMIRTALFNWAFAKHTGGTFVFRIEDTDSARDTEESYNALLDSLRWLGLDWDEGPEVGGDFGPYRQSDRLPVYAEVAKRLRYGGFAYHCYCSPEELEERRELAKAQGRTPGYDGKCRELSHDQVEAYEDEGRDPVLRFRMPDRDIEWDDLVRGSITFGAEH
;
A
#
# COMPACT_ATOMS: atom_id res chain seq x y z
N MET A 1 25.93 10.98 16.24
CA MET A 1 24.77 11.43 15.42
C MET A 1 23.52 11.08 16.22
N SER A 2 22.65 12.04 16.54
CA SER A 2 21.40 11.71 17.24
C SER A 2 20.52 10.88 16.30
N GLN A 3 19.79 9.90 16.84
CA GLN A 3 18.80 9.19 16.04
C GLN A 3 17.76 10.20 15.50
N PRO A 4 17.27 10.00 14.26
CA PRO A 4 16.19 10.82 13.74
C PRO A 4 14.96 10.67 14.66
N PRO A 5 14.15 11.74 14.83
CA PRO A 5 12.96 11.67 15.68
C PRO A 5 12.01 10.58 15.19
N VAL A 6 11.47 9.81 16.14
CA VAL A 6 10.54 8.72 15.85
C VAL A 6 9.27 9.29 15.22
N ARG A 7 8.85 8.69 14.10
CA ARG A 7 7.58 8.99 13.44
C ARG A 7 6.89 7.68 13.11
N VAL A 8 5.67 7.51 13.60
CA VAL A 8 4.87 6.30 13.39
C VAL A 8 3.49 6.66 12.89
N ARG A 9 2.76 5.70 12.32
CA ARG A 9 1.41 5.95 11.82
C ARG A 9 0.39 4.88 12.15
N PHE A 10 -0.82 5.30 12.47
CA PHE A 10 -2.03 4.50 12.37
C PHE A 10 -2.71 4.82 11.03
N CYS A 11 -2.90 3.79 10.19
CA CYS A 11 -3.36 3.94 8.82
C CYS A 11 -4.53 3.00 8.45
N PRO A 12 -5.74 3.23 8.97
CA PRO A 12 -6.91 2.41 8.67
C PRO A 12 -7.58 2.77 7.34
N SER A 13 -8.23 1.78 6.72
CA SER A 13 -9.21 2.01 5.65
C SER A 13 -10.61 2.20 6.25
N PRO A 14 -11.43 3.15 5.77
CA PRO A 14 -12.76 3.43 6.29
C PRO A 14 -13.82 2.48 5.70
N THR A 15 -13.64 1.17 5.87
CA THR A 15 -14.50 0.12 5.29
C THR A 15 -15.38 -0.60 6.32
N GLY A 16 -15.64 0.02 7.47
CA GLY A 16 -16.46 -0.51 8.55
C GLY A 16 -16.02 -0.06 9.94
N ASN A 17 -16.62 -0.67 10.96
CA ASN A 17 -16.32 -0.34 12.36
C ASN A 17 -14.90 -0.76 12.77
N PRO A 18 -14.19 0.07 13.56
CA PRO A 18 -12.87 -0.28 14.06
C PRO A 18 -12.93 -1.51 14.98
N HIS A 19 -12.27 -2.59 14.56
CA HIS A 19 -12.15 -3.78 15.39
C HIS A 19 -11.02 -3.63 16.42
N VAL A 20 -11.07 -4.41 17.51
CA VAL A 20 -10.13 -4.32 18.64
C VAL A 20 -8.66 -4.45 18.21
N GLY A 21 -8.37 -5.29 17.23
CA GLY A 21 -7.03 -5.44 16.65
C GLY A 21 -6.47 -4.15 16.00
N MET A 22 -7.31 -3.34 15.35
CA MET A 22 -6.92 -2.03 14.82
C MET A 22 -6.62 -1.07 15.98
N ILE A 23 -7.49 -1.02 16.98
CA ILE A 23 -7.32 -0.15 18.15
C ILE A 23 -6.04 -0.49 18.92
N ARG A 24 -5.73 -1.78 19.08
CA ARG A 24 -4.46 -2.23 19.68
C ARG A 24 -3.25 -1.67 18.90
N THR A 25 -3.32 -1.69 17.57
CA THR A 25 -2.25 -1.15 16.72
C THR A 25 -2.14 0.37 16.85
N ALA A 26 -3.26 1.09 16.87
CA ALA A 26 -3.28 2.53 17.13
C ALA A 26 -2.65 2.86 18.48
N LEU A 27 -3.06 2.17 19.55
CA LEU A 27 -2.55 2.36 20.91
C LEU A 27 -1.04 2.12 20.99
N PHE A 28 -0.52 1.07 20.35
CA PHE A 28 0.92 0.77 20.39
C PHE A 28 1.74 1.86 19.68
N ASN A 29 1.28 2.34 18.52
CA ASN A 29 1.94 3.41 17.80
C ASN A 29 1.88 4.72 18.61
N TRP A 30 0.71 5.07 19.14
CA TRP A 30 0.53 6.26 19.98
C TRP A 30 1.43 6.21 21.23
N ALA A 31 1.41 5.10 21.98
CA ALA A 31 2.21 4.95 23.19
C ALA A 31 3.71 4.98 22.89
N PHE A 32 4.15 4.38 21.77
CA PHE A 32 5.54 4.42 21.35
C PHE A 32 6.00 5.83 20.96
N ALA A 33 5.16 6.58 20.22
CA ALA A 33 5.42 7.98 19.92
C ALA A 33 5.53 8.82 21.20
N LYS A 34 4.56 8.74 22.11
CA LYS A 34 4.59 9.49 23.37
C LYS A 34 5.79 9.10 24.24
N HIS A 35 6.13 7.81 24.33
CA HIS A 35 7.29 7.33 25.10
C HIS A 35 8.62 7.89 24.59
N THR A 36 8.75 8.04 23.27
CA THR A 36 9.98 8.49 22.61
C THR A 36 10.03 9.99 22.34
N GLY A 37 8.94 10.73 22.66
CA GLY A 37 8.78 12.13 22.23
C GLY A 37 8.68 12.29 20.72
N GLY A 38 8.23 11.25 20.02
CA GLY A 38 8.04 11.22 18.56
C GLY A 38 6.67 11.72 18.10
N THR A 39 6.39 11.57 16.81
CA THR A 39 5.15 11.98 16.16
C THR A 39 4.24 10.77 15.87
N PHE A 40 2.98 10.86 16.27
CA PHE A 40 1.91 9.94 15.92
C PHE A 40 1.06 10.51 14.77
N VAL A 41 1.19 9.91 13.59
CA VAL A 41 0.48 10.30 12.37
C VAL A 41 -0.79 9.45 12.19
N PHE A 42 -1.92 10.10 11.94
CA PHE A 42 -3.17 9.44 11.54
C PHE A 42 -3.40 9.65 10.04
N ARG A 43 -3.49 8.57 9.25
CA ARG A 43 -3.70 8.65 7.79
C ARG A 43 -4.83 7.73 7.36
N ILE A 44 -5.75 8.21 6.54
CA ILE A 44 -6.87 7.40 6.05
C ILE A 44 -6.47 6.76 4.73
N GLU A 45 -6.57 5.43 4.66
CA GLU A 45 -6.28 4.62 3.46
C GLU A 45 -7.57 4.37 2.66
N ASP A 46 -8.16 5.44 2.10
CA ASP A 46 -9.44 5.48 1.38
C ASP A 46 -9.28 5.46 -0.16
N THR A 47 -8.51 4.52 -0.67
CA THR A 47 -8.26 4.37 -2.12
C THR A 47 -9.25 3.43 -2.81
N ASP A 48 -10.16 2.79 -2.08
CA ASP A 48 -11.14 1.84 -2.62
C ASP A 48 -12.54 2.38 -2.41
N SER A 49 -12.94 3.29 -3.31
CA SER A 49 -14.22 3.98 -3.26
C SER A 49 -15.45 3.06 -3.26
N ALA A 50 -15.30 1.78 -3.64
CA ALA A 50 -16.39 0.82 -3.60
C ALA A 50 -16.68 0.29 -2.19
N ARG A 51 -15.70 0.37 -1.28
CA ARG A 51 -15.80 -0.11 0.10
C ARG A 51 -15.76 1.02 1.14
N ASP A 52 -15.21 2.17 0.78
CA ASP A 52 -15.03 3.29 1.68
C ASP A 52 -16.33 4.04 1.97
N THR A 53 -16.55 4.40 3.24
CA THR A 53 -17.73 5.17 3.66
C THR A 53 -17.34 6.30 4.61
N GLU A 54 -17.98 7.47 4.44
CA GLU A 54 -17.78 8.61 5.35
C GLU A 54 -18.24 8.29 6.78
N GLU A 55 -19.24 7.42 6.95
CA GLU A 55 -19.66 6.93 8.27
C GLU A 55 -18.51 6.21 8.99
N SER A 56 -17.82 5.30 8.29
CA SER A 56 -16.67 4.59 8.86
C SER A 56 -15.49 5.51 9.11
N TYR A 57 -15.25 6.50 8.24
CA TYR A 57 -14.26 7.55 8.47
C TYR A 57 -14.54 8.29 9.79
N ASN A 58 -15.77 8.78 9.99
CA ASN A 58 -16.16 9.47 11.22
C ASN A 58 -16.04 8.57 12.45
N ALA A 59 -16.46 7.30 12.33
CA ALA A 59 -16.34 6.32 13.42
C ALA A 59 -14.89 6.09 13.85
N LEU A 60 -13.92 6.15 12.92
CA LEU A 60 -12.49 6.07 13.24
C LEU A 60 -12.01 7.27 14.05
N LEU A 61 -12.37 8.50 13.63
CA LEU A 61 -12.03 9.73 14.36
C LEU A 61 -12.62 9.71 15.77
N ASP A 62 -13.90 9.39 15.88
CA ASP A 62 -14.61 9.37 17.16
C ASP A 62 -14.07 8.31 18.11
N SER A 63 -13.68 7.14 17.60
CA SER A 63 -13.07 6.08 18.39
C SER A 63 -11.74 6.52 19.01
N LEU A 64 -10.86 7.16 18.22
CA LEU A 64 -9.58 7.64 18.73
C LEU A 64 -9.76 8.76 19.76
N ARG A 65 -10.69 9.70 19.51
CA ARG A 65 -11.04 10.77 20.46
C ARG A 65 -11.59 10.21 21.76
N TRP A 66 -12.52 9.25 21.69
CA TRP A 66 -13.12 8.62 22.87
C TRP A 66 -12.08 7.89 23.72
N LEU A 67 -11.09 7.25 23.09
CA LEU A 67 -9.97 6.60 23.77
C LEU A 67 -8.88 7.57 24.28
N GLY A 68 -8.96 8.85 23.93
CA GLY A 68 -7.93 9.85 24.28
C GLY A 68 -6.61 9.67 23.52
N LEU A 69 -6.64 9.07 22.33
CA LEU A 69 -5.47 8.87 21.46
C LEU A 69 -5.37 10.02 20.45
N ASP A 70 -4.88 11.17 20.91
CA ASP A 70 -4.61 12.34 20.08
C ASP A 70 -3.54 12.06 19.01
N TRP A 71 -3.70 12.65 17.82
CA TRP A 71 -2.72 12.58 16.74
C TRP A 71 -2.08 13.94 16.47
N ASP A 72 -0.76 13.92 16.26
CA ASP A 72 0.05 15.12 16.05
C ASP A 72 -0.06 15.62 14.60
N GLU A 73 -0.29 14.69 13.67
CA GLU A 73 -0.52 14.93 12.25
C GLU A 73 -1.67 14.06 11.76
N GLY A 74 -2.56 14.59 10.93
CA GLY A 74 -3.67 13.80 10.39
C GLY A 74 -4.81 14.64 9.86
N PRO A 75 -5.97 14.00 9.57
CA PRO A 75 -7.20 14.72 9.29
C PRO A 75 -7.50 15.73 10.41
N GLU A 76 -8.14 16.84 10.03
CA GLU A 76 -8.53 17.97 10.88
C GLU A 76 -7.39 18.80 11.46
N VAL A 77 -6.37 18.19 12.05
CA VAL A 77 -5.22 18.90 12.65
C VAL A 77 -4.18 19.33 11.61
N GLY A 78 -4.17 18.68 10.44
CA GLY A 78 -3.22 18.97 9.37
C GLY A 78 -1.83 18.44 9.67
N GLY A 79 -0.82 19.16 9.18
CA GLY A 79 0.59 18.79 9.26
C GLY A 79 1.33 18.98 7.92
N ASP A 80 2.65 18.98 7.96
CA ASP A 80 3.52 19.35 6.83
C ASP A 80 3.44 18.37 5.65
N PHE A 81 2.89 17.17 5.86
CA PHE A 81 2.83 16.09 4.86
C PHE A 81 1.41 15.79 4.36
N GLY A 82 0.47 16.70 4.62
CA GLY A 82 -0.91 16.58 4.15
C GLY A 82 -1.05 16.52 2.61
N PRO A 83 -2.25 16.25 2.10
CA PRO A 83 -3.45 15.84 2.84
C PRO A 83 -3.31 14.43 3.42
N TYR A 84 -4.03 14.12 4.51
CA TYR A 84 -3.92 12.85 5.24
C TYR A 84 -5.00 11.83 4.89
N ARG A 85 -5.85 12.11 3.90
CA ARG A 85 -6.64 11.11 3.19
C ARG A 85 -5.92 10.74 1.91
N GLN A 86 -5.88 9.45 1.55
CA GLN A 86 -5.17 9.01 0.35
C GLN A 86 -5.94 9.35 -0.93
N SER A 87 -7.26 9.38 -0.89
CA SER A 87 -8.11 9.84 -1.99
C SER A 87 -7.72 11.25 -2.50
N ASP A 88 -7.22 12.10 -1.61
CA ASP A 88 -6.77 13.47 -1.93
C ASP A 88 -5.32 13.55 -2.47
N ARG A 89 -4.63 12.41 -2.64
CA ARG A 89 -3.19 12.34 -2.97
C ARG A 89 -2.88 11.77 -4.35
N LEU A 90 -3.89 11.58 -5.21
CA LEU A 90 -3.72 11.01 -6.56
C LEU A 90 -2.58 11.66 -7.37
N PRO A 91 -2.38 13.00 -7.38
CA PRO A 91 -1.26 13.60 -8.11
C PRO A 91 0.12 13.13 -7.64
N VAL A 92 0.29 12.95 -6.33
CA VAL A 92 1.54 12.45 -5.74
C VAL A 92 1.81 11.02 -6.19
N TYR A 93 0.78 10.17 -6.19
CA TYR A 93 0.90 8.78 -6.63
C TYR A 93 1.20 8.69 -8.13
N ALA A 94 0.54 9.50 -8.96
CA ALA A 94 0.79 9.54 -10.38
C ALA A 94 2.24 9.97 -10.68
N GLU A 95 2.79 10.93 -9.95
CA GLU A 95 4.19 11.34 -10.10
C GLU A 95 5.16 10.23 -9.68
N VAL A 96 4.95 9.59 -8.54
CA VAL A 96 5.80 8.49 -8.06
C VAL A 96 5.71 7.28 -9.01
N ALA A 97 4.52 6.95 -9.49
CA ALA A 97 4.29 5.88 -10.48
C ALA A 97 5.08 6.13 -11.77
N LYS A 98 5.08 7.38 -12.28
CA LYS A 98 5.91 7.77 -13.44
C LYS A 98 7.40 7.59 -13.15
N ARG A 99 7.88 8.05 -11.99
CA ARG A 99 9.30 7.90 -11.59
C ARG A 99 9.71 6.43 -11.48
N LEU A 100 8.86 5.58 -10.91
CA LEU A 100 9.11 4.14 -10.80
C LEU A 100 9.15 3.47 -12.18
N ARG A 101 8.21 3.82 -13.07
CA ARG A 101 8.20 3.31 -14.45
C ARG A 101 9.46 3.72 -15.22
N TYR A 102 9.80 5.01 -15.22
CA TYR A 102 10.99 5.50 -15.91
C TYR A 102 12.29 4.99 -15.30
N GLY A 103 12.31 4.72 -14.00
CA GLY A 103 13.45 4.12 -13.31
C GLY A 103 13.59 2.61 -13.53
N GLY A 104 12.69 1.96 -14.28
CA GLY A 104 12.72 0.51 -14.51
C GLY A 104 12.26 -0.33 -13.31
N PHE A 105 11.75 0.29 -12.25
CA PHE A 105 11.22 -0.38 -11.05
C PHE A 105 9.76 -0.81 -11.21
N ALA A 106 9.10 -0.38 -12.29
CA ALA A 106 7.75 -0.77 -12.63
C ALA A 106 7.56 -0.85 -14.14
N TYR A 107 6.59 -1.64 -14.59
CA TYR A 107 6.28 -1.84 -16.01
C TYR A 107 4.76 -1.88 -16.23
N HIS A 108 4.33 -1.54 -17.44
CA HIS A 108 2.93 -1.66 -17.84
C HIS A 108 2.57 -3.12 -18.11
N CYS A 109 1.41 -3.53 -17.62
CA CYS A 109 0.82 -4.84 -17.86
C CYS A 109 -0.53 -4.66 -18.52
N TYR A 110 -0.68 -5.29 -19.69
CA TYR A 110 -1.90 -5.26 -20.52
C TYR A 110 -2.69 -6.58 -20.41
N CYS A 111 -2.37 -7.43 -19.43
CA CYS A 111 -3.10 -8.67 -19.22
C CYS A 111 -4.52 -8.37 -18.74
N SER A 112 -5.52 -8.93 -19.40
CA SER A 112 -6.92 -8.77 -19.01
C SER A 112 -7.22 -9.54 -17.71
N PRO A 113 -8.28 -9.17 -16.97
CA PRO A 113 -8.74 -9.94 -15.81
C PRO A 113 -8.98 -11.43 -16.12
N GLU A 114 -9.53 -11.73 -17.30
CA GLU A 114 -9.80 -13.09 -17.77
C GLU A 114 -8.50 -13.87 -18.00
N GLU A 115 -7.53 -13.28 -18.71
CA GLU A 115 -6.22 -13.90 -18.93
C GLU A 115 -5.47 -14.18 -17.62
N LEU A 116 -5.64 -13.30 -16.62
CA LEU A 116 -5.06 -13.48 -15.29
C LEU A 116 -5.73 -14.63 -14.52
N GLU A 117 -7.06 -14.74 -14.58
CA GLU A 117 -7.79 -15.81 -13.91
C GLU A 117 -7.52 -17.18 -14.56
N GLU A 118 -7.46 -17.26 -15.90
CA GLU A 118 -7.08 -18.49 -16.60
C GLU A 118 -5.69 -19.00 -16.18
N ARG A 119 -4.70 -18.11 -16.09
CA ARG A 119 -3.35 -18.46 -15.61
C ARG A 119 -3.35 -18.90 -14.16
N ARG A 120 -4.18 -18.26 -13.33
CA ARG A 120 -4.34 -18.61 -11.92
C ARG A 120 -4.88 -20.03 -11.77
N GLU A 121 -5.91 -20.39 -12.53
CA GLU A 121 -6.50 -21.73 -12.52
C GLU A 121 -5.50 -22.77 -13.06
N LEU A 122 -4.74 -22.44 -14.11
CA LEU A 122 -3.68 -23.31 -14.61
C LEU A 122 -2.58 -23.57 -13.57
N ALA A 123 -2.14 -22.53 -12.86
CA ALA A 123 -1.14 -22.66 -11.79
C ALA A 123 -1.65 -23.56 -10.65
N LYS A 124 -2.91 -23.36 -10.22
CA LYS A 124 -3.57 -24.21 -9.21
C LYS A 124 -3.65 -25.67 -9.67
N ALA A 125 -4.09 -25.91 -10.91
CA ALA A 125 -4.20 -27.25 -11.48
C ALA A 125 -2.84 -27.99 -11.53
N GLN A 126 -1.75 -27.24 -11.59
CA GLN A 126 -0.38 -27.76 -11.60
C GLN A 126 0.27 -27.76 -10.20
N GLY A 127 -0.47 -27.43 -9.14
CA GLY A 127 0.03 -27.38 -7.77
C GLY A 127 1.05 -26.26 -7.51
N ARG A 128 1.12 -25.25 -8.38
CA ARG A 128 1.99 -24.08 -8.23
C ARG A 128 1.27 -22.98 -7.46
N THR A 129 2.02 -22.17 -6.71
CA THR A 129 1.49 -20.98 -6.03
C THR A 129 0.91 -20.02 -7.07
N PRO A 130 -0.35 -19.57 -6.94
CA PRO A 130 -0.93 -18.64 -7.88
C PRO A 130 -0.29 -17.26 -7.73
N GLY A 131 0.24 -16.70 -8.81
CA GLY A 131 0.88 -15.39 -8.85
C GLY A 131 0.91 -14.82 -10.27
N TYR A 132 1.31 -13.56 -10.41
CA TYR A 132 1.53 -12.99 -11.73
C TYR A 132 2.85 -13.49 -12.31
N ASP A 133 2.81 -14.07 -13.51
CA ASP A 133 3.95 -14.74 -14.14
C ASP A 133 4.91 -13.80 -14.88
N GLY A 134 4.76 -12.49 -14.71
CA GLY A 134 5.65 -11.51 -15.33
C GLY A 134 5.51 -11.39 -16.85
N LYS A 135 4.40 -11.86 -17.44
CA LYS A 135 4.18 -11.86 -18.91
C LYS A 135 4.52 -10.54 -19.60
N CYS A 136 4.16 -9.41 -18.99
CA CYS A 136 4.39 -8.08 -19.56
C CYS A 136 5.69 -7.42 -19.08
N ARG A 137 6.57 -8.15 -18.37
CA ARG A 137 7.81 -7.61 -17.78
C ARG A 137 8.80 -7.12 -18.85
N GLU A 138 8.80 -7.75 -20.03
CA GLU A 138 9.69 -7.49 -21.17
C GLU A 138 8.91 -7.39 -22.49
N LEU A 139 7.90 -6.53 -22.57
CA LEU A 139 7.19 -6.31 -23.84
C LEU A 139 8.05 -5.53 -24.84
N SER A 140 8.05 -5.97 -26.10
CA SER A 140 8.60 -5.17 -27.20
C SER A 140 7.69 -3.98 -27.53
N HIS A 141 8.22 -3.02 -28.29
CA HIS A 141 7.44 -1.89 -28.77
C HIS A 141 6.20 -2.33 -29.56
N ASP A 142 6.38 -3.24 -30.53
CA ASP A 142 5.29 -3.77 -31.35
C ASP A 142 4.20 -4.48 -30.53
N GLN A 143 4.58 -5.16 -29.44
CA GLN A 143 3.62 -5.80 -28.54
C GLN A 143 2.81 -4.77 -27.75
N VAL A 144 3.45 -3.69 -27.30
CA VAL A 144 2.76 -2.59 -26.62
C VAL A 144 1.79 -1.90 -27.57
N GLU A 145 2.22 -1.58 -28.79
CA GLU A 145 1.37 -0.94 -29.81
C GLU A 145 0.16 -1.83 -30.15
N ALA A 146 0.35 -3.13 -30.32
CA ALA A 146 -0.75 -4.07 -30.55
C ALA A 146 -1.79 -4.07 -29.42
N TYR A 147 -1.35 -4.03 -28.14
CA TYR A 147 -2.29 -3.95 -27.01
C TYR A 147 -3.01 -2.60 -26.93
N GLU A 148 -2.33 -1.51 -27.29
CA GLU A 148 -2.93 -0.18 -27.32
C GLU A 148 -3.95 -0.04 -28.48
N ASP A 149 -3.67 -0.65 -29.64
CA ASP A 149 -4.59 -0.73 -30.77
C ASP A 149 -5.84 -1.58 -30.48
N GLU A 150 -5.70 -2.60 -29.62
CA GLU A 150 -6.83 -3.36 -29.04
C GLU A 150 -7.66 -2.53 -28.04
N GLY A 151 -7.21 -1.33 -27.67
CA GLY A 151 -7.86 -0.46 -26.70
C GLY A 151 -7.67 -0.92 -25.25
N ARG A 152 -6.60 -1.67 -24.94
CA ARG A 152 -6.33 -2.16 -23.58
C ARG A 152 -5.68 -1.07 -22.72
N ASP A 153 -6.30 -0.76 -21.58
CA ASP A 153 -5.70 0.10 -20.55
C ASP A 153 -4.74 -0.71 -19.67
N PRO A 154 -3.45 -0.31 -19.56
CA PRO A 154 -2.50 -1.03 -18.75
C PRO A 154 -2.63 -0.70 -17.27
N VAL A 155 -2.28 -1.68 -16.43
CA VAL A 155 -1.96 -1.44 -15.01
C VAL A 155 -0.45 -1.33 -14.82
N LEU A 156 -0.01 -0.55 -13.85
CA LEU A 156 1.39 -0.47 -13.47
C LEU A 156 1.71 -1.58 -12.44
N ARG A 157 2.67 -2.46 -12.76
CA ARG A 157 3.15 -3.51 -11.86
C ARG A 157 4.55 -3.19 -11.37
N PHE A 158 4.81 -3.49 -10.10
CA PHE A 158 6.16 -3.40 -9.55
C PHE A 158 7.05 -4.52 -10.10
N ARG A 159 8.29 -4.17 -10.43
CA ARG A 159 9.31 -5.11 -10.90
C ARG A 159 10.04 -5.72 -9.70
N MET A 160 9.56 -6.87 -9.24
CA MET A 160 10.24 -7.60 -8.17
C MET A 160 11.69 -7.93 -8.60
N PRO A 161 12.68 -7.66 -7.75
CA PRO A 161 14.07 -7.95 -8.06
C PRO A 161 14.34 -9.45 -7.94
N ASP A 162 15.30 -9.95 -8.72
CA ASP A 162 15.67 -11.36 -8.73
C ASP A 162 16.75 -11.63 -7.66
N ARG A 163 16.43 -11.24 -6.41
CA ARG A 163 17.27 -11.44 -5.21
C ARG A 163 16.40 -11.65 -3.99
N ASP A 164 16.98 -12.27 -2.97
CA ASP A 164 16.33 -12.42 -1.68
C ASP A 164 16.05 -11.06 -1.03
N ILE A 165 14.91 -11.00 -0.36
CA ILE A 165 14.44 -9.83 0.38
C ILE A 165 14.45 -10.18 1.86
N GLU A 166 15.32 -9.47 2.58
CA GLU A 166 15.58 -9.73 3.99
C GLU A 166 15.40 -8.45 4.80
N TRP A 167 14.87 -8.58 6.01
CA TRP A 167 14.82 -7.51 6.99
C TRP A 167 14.73 -8.05 8.42
N ASP A 168 15.20 -7.25 9.37
CA ASP A 168 15.00 -7.50 10.80
C ASP A 168 13.69 -6.85 11.26
N ASP A 169 12.68 -7.67 11.50
CA ASP A 169 11.42 -7.22 12.10
C ASP A 169 11.60 -7.01 13.61
N LEU A 170 11.17 -5.85 14.10
CA LEU A 170 11.34 -5.48 15.52
C LEU A 170 10.63 -6.41 16.50
N VAL A 171 9.67 -7.22 16.05
CA VAL A 171 8.90 -8.16 16.88
C VAL A 171 9.22 -9.61 16.53
N ARG A 172 9.38 -9.94 15.25
CA ARG A 172 9.55 -11.31 14.75
C ARG A 172 11.02 -11.72 14.55
N GLY A 173 11.96 -10.78 14.59
CA GLY A 173 13.38 -11.02 14.29
C GLY A 173 13.65 -11.04 12.78
N SER A 174 14.76 -11.67 12.39
CA SER A 174 15.18 -11.77 10.98
C SER A 174 14.16 -12.54 10.14
N ILE A 175 13.73 -11.96 9.03
CA ILE A 175 12.81 -12.55 8.05
C ILE A 175 13.47 -12.49 6.67
N THR A 176 13.43 -13.61 5.93
CA THR A 176 13.92 -13.72 4.56
C THR A 176 12.84 -14.30 3.66
N PHE A 177 12.60 -13.66 2.52
CA PHE A 177 11.83 -14.19 1.40
C PHE A 177 12.78 -14.41 0.23
N GLY A 178 12.89 -15.67 -0.22
CA GLY A 178 13.72 -16.02 -1.36
C GLY A 178 13.16 -15.46 -2.67
N ALA A 179 14.03 -15.21 -3.64
CA ALA A 179 13.58 -14.93 -5.02
C ALA A 179 12.77 -16.14 -5.55
N GLU A 180 11.50 -15.95 -5.85
CA GLU A 180 10.69 -16.98 -6.51
C GLU A 180 11.21 -17.19 -7.95
N HIS A 181 11.50 -18.44 -8.32
CA HIS A 181 11.85 -18.87 -9.68
C HIS A 181 10.61 -19.15 -10.54
#